data_AF-A0A9Q3HL79-F1
#
_entry.id   AF-A0A9Q3HL79-F1
#
_cell.length_a   1.000
_cell.length_b   1.000
_cell.length_c   1.000
_cell.angle_alpha   90.00
_cell.angle_beta   90.00
_cell.angle_gamma   90.00
#
_symmetry.space_group_name_H-M   'P 1'
#
loop_
_entity.id
_entity.type
_entity.pdbx_description
1 polymer ?
#
loop_
_entity_poly.entity_id
_entity_poly.type
_entity_poly.pdbx_seq_one_letter_code
_entity_poly.pdbx_strand_id
1 'polypeptide(L)'
;MRHDLIDVLYTYKNAFASDNEPLGAIKWHEVDITLNIDRPYPPEIKRPVYPANPRAREALEKPIQELIQLGVLRKVGHNEEVEVTTPVIISGNNDKSRMVGDLRALNTYTVPYRYPIPRIQETLTQLSKAKYITSMDALKGFHKNVLMLKTRKLLRIITHCGIYEYLRMQFGIKNAPSHYQRMMNSIFPTELSEGWIIIYIDDIRLARVLERVTGVNMKISLKKCNFGFEELKALRHISSGLILGIDKNKVEEVLLKPIPQNKREIMSFLGFASYYRKHLKDFEILAKSFYRICDQQTVFEMTQERIEAYEKIRKALTEAPLLLMPDWNIPFKFYTDAY
;
A
#
# COMPACT_ATOMS: atom_id res chain seq x y z
N MET A 1 23.68 -23.01 -1.48
CA MET A 1 22.41 -22.29 -1.26
C MET A 1 22.21 -21.87 0.20
N ARG A 2 21.93 -22.74 1.18
CA ARG A 2 21.65 -22.27 2.56
C ARG A 2 22.81 -21.57 3.28
N HIS A 3 24.07 -21.99 3.02
CA HIS A 3 25.26 -21.35 3.60
C HIS A 3 25.53 -19.99 2.93
N ASP A 4 25.42 -19.91 1.60
CA ASP A 4 25.62 -18.68 0.83
C ASP A 4 24.64 -17.56 1.20
N LEU A 5 23.38 -17.88 1.50
CA LEU A 5 22.37 -16.90 1.93
C LEU A 5 22.72 -16.24 3.27
N ILE A 6 23.16 -17.03 4.25
CA ILE A 6 23.51 -16.52 5.59
C ILE A 6 24.70 -15.57 5.47
N ASP A 7 25.70 -15.93 4.66
CA ASP A 7 26.88 -15.11 4.43
C ASP A 7 26.48 -13.77 3.78
N VAL A 8 25.64 -13.78 2.75
CA VAL A 8 25.11 -12.56 2.12
C VAL A 8 24.38 -11.68 3.15
N LEU A 9 23.49 -12.25 3.96
CA LEU A 9 22.76 -11.50 4.98
C LEU A 9 23.69 -10.91 6.05
N TYR A 10 24.75 -11.64 6.42
CA TYR A 10 25.73 -11.18 7.39
C TYR A 10 26.62 -10.06 6.82
N THR A 11 27.07 -10.20 5.57
CA THR A 11 27.83 -9.17 4.84
C THR A 11 27.05 -7.86 4.78
N TYR A 12 25.75 -7.93 4.47
CA TYR A 12 24.88 -6.77 4.36
C TYR A 12 24.01 -6.53 5.60
N LYS A 13 24.47 -6.91 6.80
CA LYS A 13 23.71 -6.70 8.06
C LYS A 13 23.26 -5.25 8.27
N ASN A 14 24.03 -4.29 7.77
CA ASN A 14 23.74 -2.86 7.84
C ASN A 14 22.55 -2.43 6.97
N ALA A 15 22.09 -3.26 6.03
CA ALA A 15 20.86 -3.02 5.28
C ALA A 15 19.62 -3.19 6.16
N PHE A 16 19.73 -3.92 7.27
CA PHE A 16 18.64 -4.20 8.19
C PHE A 16 18.65 -3.23 9.38
N ALA A 17 17.47 -2.99 9.94
CA ALA A 17 17.31 -2.21 11.16
C ALA A 17 16.13 -2.70 12.00
N SER A 18 16.25 -2.52 13.31
CA SER A 18 15.13 -2.67 14.25
C SER A 18 14.26 -1.40 14.31
N ASP A 19 13.05 -1.49 14.88
CA ASP A 19 12.08 -0.39 14.93
C ASP A 19 12.58 0.88 15.66
N ASN A 20 13.66 0.75 16.45
CA ASN A 20 14.23 1.77 17.35
C ASN A 20 15.51 2.43 16.82
N GLU A 21 16.02 2.00 15.66
CA GLU A 21 17.22 2.59 15.05
C GLU A 21 16.86 3.81 14.18
N PRO A 22 17.79 4.77 14.01
CA PRO A 22 17.55 5.95 13.18
C PRO A 22 17.14 5.56 11.77
N LEU A 23 16.03 6.14 11.31
CA LEU A 23 15.52 5.93 9.97
C LEU A 23 16.53 6.52 8.98
N GLY A 24 17.18 5.63 8.24
CA GLY A 24 17.99 6.02 7.10
C GLY A 24 17.24 6.97 6.17
N ALA A 25 17.97 7.87 5.52
CA ALA A 25 17.39 9.01 4.81
C ALA A 25 17.75 9.00 3.33
N ILE A 26 16.73 9.08 2.49
CA ILE A 26 16.91 9.22 1.04
C ILE A 26 16.97 10.71 0.74
N LYS A 27 18.19 11.25 0.67
CA LYS A 27 18.44 12.70 0.58
C LYS A 27 18.26 13.27 -0.82
N TRP A 28 18.46 12.46 -1.87
CA TRP A 28 18.38 12.93 -3.27
C TRP A 28 16.95 12.96 -3.83
N HIS A 29 15.98 12.32 -3.15
CA HIS A 29 14.58 12.29 -3.55
C HIS A 29 13.73 13.10 -2.56
N GLU A 30 13.63 14.41 -2.79
CA GLU A 30 12.76 15.26 -2.00
C GLU A 30 11.33 15.24 -2.53
N VAL A 31 10.39 14.98 -1.62
CA VAL A 31 8.97 14.93 -1.93
C VAL A 31 8.39 16.34 -1.88
N ASP A 32 7.77 16.71 -3.00
CA ASP A 32 7.05 17.96 -3.16
C ASP A 32 5.55 17.73 -3.38
N ILE A 33 4.74 18.67 -2.89
CA ILE A 33 3.30 18.75 -3.07
C ILE A 33 2.96 20.14 -3.57
N THR A 34 2.30 20.18 -4.73
CA THR A 34 1.74 21.39 -5.32
C THR A 34 0.24 21.41 -5.07
N LEU A 35 -0.27 22.56 -4.62
CA LEU A 35 -1.71 22.80 -4.51
C LEU A 35 -2.24 23.47 -5.77
N ASN A 36 -3.51 23.28 -6.08
CA ASN A 36 -4.21 23.93 -7.19
C ASN A 36 -4.91 25.24 -6.76
N ILE A 37 -4.43 25.82 -5.65
CA ILE A 37 -4.95 27.02 -5.01
C ILE A 37 -3.77 27.88 -4.55
N ASP A 38 -3.95 29.20 -4.59
CA ASP A 38 -2.98 30.17 -4.14
C ASP A 38 -3.30 30.69 -2.74
N ARG A 39 -2.37 31.46 -2.16
CA ARG A 39 -2.58 32.15 -0.88
C ARG A 39 -3.45 33.39 -1.10
N PRO A 40 -4.31 33.77 -0.13
CA PRO A 40 -4.57 33.06 1.13
C PRO A 40 -5.37 31.78 0.89
N TYR A 41 -5.00 30.72 1.61
CA TYR A 41 -5.63 29.42 1.47
C TYR A 41 -7.04 29.39 2.07
N PRO A 42 -7.92 28.49 1.56
CA PRO A 42 -9.30 28.44 2.01
C PRO A 42 -9.39 27.81 3.42
N PRO A 43 -10.40 28.17 4.23
CA PRO A 43 -10.48 27.77 5.64
C PRO A 43 -10.47 26.25 5.87
N GLU A 44 -10.91 25.45 4.88
CA GLU A 44 -11.01 23.99 5.00
C GLU A 44 -9.65 23.30 5.18
N ILE A 45 -8.54 23.95 4.82
CA ILE A 45 -7.20 23.39 5.04
C ILE A 45 -6.54 23.85 6.35
N LYS A 46 -7.15 24.80 7.06
CA LYS A 46 -6.73 25.23 8.40
C LYS A 46 -7.74 24.72 9.44
N ARG A 47 -7.66 23.42 9.72
CA ARG A 47 -8.65 22.73 10.55
C ARG A 47 -8.25 22.72 12.03
N PRO A 48 -9.21 22.83 12.96
CA PRO A 48 -8.95 22.77 14.40
C PRO A 48 -8.66 21.32 14.85
N VAL A 49 -8.11 21.17 16.05
CA VAL A 49 -7.92 19.86 16.71
C VAL A 49 -9.27 19.17 16.87
N TYR A 50 -9.33 17.86 16.66
CA TYR A 50 -10.52 17.09 16.99
C TYR A 50 -10.73 16.99 18.51
N PRO A 51 -11.97 17.18 19.00
CA PRO A 51 -12.30 16.88 20.37
C PRO A 51 -11.94 15.42 20.70
N ALA A 52 -11.08 15.23 21.70
CA ALA A 52 -10.62 13.93 22.14
C ALA A 52 -10.75 13.82 23.65
N ASN A 53 -11.21 12.66 24.13
CA ASN A 53 -11.25 12.33 25.56
C ASN A 53 -9.82 12.18 26.14
N PRO A 54 -9.63 12.21 27.47
CA PRO A 54 -8.30 12.14 28.08
C PRO A 54 -7.46 10.94 27.63
N ARG A 55 -8.07 9.74 27.54
CA ARG A 55 -7.38 8.52 27.08
C ARG A 55 -6.88 8.63 25.65
N ALA A 56 -7.67 9.21 24.75
CA ALA A 56 -7.28 9.42 23.36
C ALA A 56 -6.17 10.48 23.22
N ARG A 57 -6.15 11.49 24.11
CA ARG A 57 -5.07 12.48 24.19
C ARG A 57 -3.76 11.83 24.62
N GLU A 58 -3.76 11.06 25.71
CA GLU A 58 -2.59 10.31 26.17
C GLU A 58 -2.07 9.34 25.10
N ALA A 59 -2.98 8.67 24.38
CA ALA A 59 -2.62 7.77 23.28
C ALA A 59 -1.95 8.47 22.09
N LEU A 60 -2.14 9.79 21.92
CA LEU A 60 -1.47 10.59 20.88
C LEU A 60 -0.06 11.03 21.30
N GLU A 61 0.17 11.26 22.59
CA GLU A 61 1.44 11.80 23.09
C GLU A 61 2.62 10.87 22.84
N LYS A 62 2.45 9.58 23.11
CA LYS A 62 3.50 8.58 22.90
C LYS A 62 3.97 8.50 21.44
N PRO A 63 3.09 8.31 20.43
CA PRO A 63 3.49 8.35 19.02
C PRO A 63 4.15 9.65 18.59
N ILE A 64 3.71 10.81 19.11
CA ILE A 64 4.32 12.10 18.80
C ILE A 64 5.77 12.13 19.28
N GLN A 65 6.02 11.73 20.53
CA GLN A 65 7.37 11.69 21.10
C GLN A 65 8.28 10.71 20.34
N GLU A 66 7.78 9.51 20.01
CA GLU A 66 8.52 8.54 19.20
C GLU A 66 8.91 9.12 17.83
N LEU A 67 7.98 9.81 17.14
CA LEU A 67 8.27 10.42 15.85
C LEU A 67 9.22 11.62 15.94
N ILE A 68 9.23 12.35 17.05
CA ILE A 68 10.21 13.41 17.29
C ILE A 68 11.60 12.80 17.51
N GLN A 69 11.72 11.76 18.34
CA GLN A 69 12.99 11.06 18.59
C GLN A 69 13.56 10.45 17.30
N LEU A 70 12.69 9.95 16.41
CA LEU A 70 13.09 9.43 15.09
C LEU A 70 13.41 10.52 14.05
N GLY A 71 13.28 11.81 14.39
CA GLY A 71 13.52 12.92 13.47
C GLY A 71 12.51 12.98 12.31
N VAL A 72 11.31 12.44 12.52
CA VAL A 72 10.19 12.48 11.56
C VAL A 72 9.33 13.73 11.79
N LEU A 73 9.17 14.13 13.05
CA LEU A 73 8.42 15.32 13.46
C LEU A 73 9.30 16.36 14.12
N ARG A 74 8.94 17.63 13.96
CA ARG A 74 9.48 18.77 14.70
C ARG A 74 8.33 19.60 15.25
N LYS A 75 8.46 20.12 16.47
CA LYS A 75 7.51 21.09 17.02
C LYS A 75 7.67 22.43 16.30
N VAL A 76 6.56 23.02 15.86
CA VAL A 76 6.57 24.34 15.21
C VAL A 76 6.79 25.42 16.27
N GLY A 77 7.71 26.36 16.00
CA GLY A 77 8.04 27.44 16.93
C GLY A 77 6.93 28.49 17.07
N HIS A 78 6.92 29.22 18.19
CA HIS A 78 5.91 30.23 18.49
C HIS A 78 5.82 31.37 17.47
N ASN A 79 6.93 31.71 16.79
CA ASN A 79 7.00 32.78 15.81
C ASN A 79 6.82 32.28 14.36
N GLU A 80 6.61 30.99 14.15
CA GLU A 80 6.41 30.44 12.81
C GLU A 80 4.94 30.61 12.39
N GLU A 81 4.71 31.29 11.27
CA GLU A 81 3.37 31.48 10.71
C GLU A 81 2.72 30.13 10.34
N VAL A 82 1.45 29.94 10.72
CA VAL A 82 0.69 28.72 10.45
C VAL A 82 -0.53 29.01 9.58
N GLU A 83 -0.43 28.62 8.31
CA GLU A 83 -1.48 28.77 7.31
C GLU A 83 -2.32 27.50 7.12
N VAL A 84 -1.75 26.32 7.41
CA VAL A 84 -2.36 25.00 7.17
C VAL A 84 -2.21 24.15 8.42
N THR A 85 -3.29 23.46 8.81
CA THR A 85 -3.31 22.54 9.96
C THR A 85 -4.20 21.34 9.68
N THR A 86 -3.65 20.15 9.91
CA THR A 86 -4.35 18.88 9.77
C THR A 86 -4.57 18.24 11.14
N PRO A 87 -5.82 18.01 11.59
CA PRO A 87 -6.06 17.30 12.83
C PRO A 87 -5.67 15.83 12.69
N VAL A 88 -5.28 15.24 13.82
CA VAL A 88 -4.88 13.83 13.89
C VAL A 88 -5.91 13.01 14.63
N ILE A 89 -5.98 11.73 14.28
CA ILE A 89 -6.75 10.71 14.97
C ILE A 89 -5.87 9.50 15.27
N ILE A 90 -6.23 8.73 16.28
CA ILE A 90 -5.69 7.38 16.46
C ILE A 90 -6.57 6.42 15.67
N SER A 91 -5.94 5.66 14.77
CA SER A 91 -6.58 4.60 14.00
C SER A 91 -5.96 3.25 14.38
N GLY A 92 -6.81 2.28 14.71
CA GLY A 92 -6.42 0.90 15.01
C GLY A 92 -7.20 0.30 16.17
N ASN A 93 -7.10 -1.03 16.31
CA ASN A 93 -7.61 -1.79 17.45
C ASN A 93 -6.40 -2.34 18.23
N ASN A 94 -6.41 -2.22 19.56
CA ASN A 94 -5.39 -2.73 20.50
C ASN A 94 -3.96 -2.15 20.29
N ASP A 95 -2.92 -2.97 20.50
CA ASP A 95 -1.48 -2.63 20.58
C ASP A 95 -0.86 -2.07 19.28
N LYS A 96 -1.62 -1.95 18.18
CA LYS A 96 -1.16 -1.42 16.88
C LYS A 96 -1.84 -0.11 16.51
N SER A 97 -2.20 0.69 17.50
CA SER A 97 -2.73 2.04 17.31
C SER A 97 -1.71 2.95 16.62
N ARG A 98 -2.15 3.69 15.58
CA ARG A 98 -1.30 4.62 14.82
C ARG A 98 -1.92 6.00 14.79
N MET A 99 -1.08 7.02 14.93
CA MET A 99 -1.48 8.39 14.66
C MET A 99 -1.61 8.62 13.15
N VAL A 100 -2.74 9.16 12.71
CA VAL A 100 -3.06 9.44 11.32
C VAL A 100 -3.56 10.87 11.18
N GLY A 101 -2.95 11.66 10.30
CA GLY A 101 -3.44 12.98 9.92
C GLY A 101 -4.61 12.88 8.94
N ASP A 102 -5.68 13.63 9.19
CA ASP A 102 -6.82 13.69 8.28
C ASP A 102 -6.58 14.65 7.11
N LEU A 103 -5.81 14.15 6.13
CA LEU A 103 -5.38 14.91 4.96
C LEU A 103 -6.45 15.04 3.87
N ARG A 104 -7.72 14.68 4.12
CA ARG A 104 -8.78 14.72 3.10
C ARG A 104 -8.94 16.10 2.47
N ALA A 105 -9.00 17.15 3.30
CA ALA A 105 -9.13 18.53 2.82
C ALA A 105 -7.92 18.95 1.97
N LEU A 106 -6.69 18.70 2.46
CA LEU A 106 -5.46 19.00 1.72
C LEU A 106 -5.39 18.23 0.38
N ASN A 107 -5.80 16.96 0.37
CA ASN A 107 -5.77 16.11 -0.81
C ASN A 107 -6.77 16.55 -1.89
N THR A 108 -7.88 17.20 -1.53
CA THR A 108 -8.82 17.80 -2.48
C THR A 108 -8.12 18.85 -3.32
N TYR A 109 -7.31 19.70 -2.68
CA TYR A 109 -6.57 20.78 -3.32
C TYR A 109 -5.19 20.37 -3.85
N THR A 110 -4.76 19.13 -3.62
CA THR A 110 -3.46 18.66 -4.10
C THR A 110 -3.53 18.31 -5.59
N VAL A 111 -2.66 18.93 -6.39
CA VAL A 111 -2.47 18.58 -7.80
C VAL A 111 -2.04 17.11 -7.89
N PRO A 112 -2.79 16.24 -8.61
CA PRO A 112 -2.43 14.84 -8.73
C PRO A 112 -1.09 14.66 -9.43
N TYR A 113 -0.15 14.00 -8.76
CA TYR A 113 1.10 13.55 -9.38
C TYR A 113 0.94 12.10 -9.83
N ARG A 114 0.85 11.89 -11.15
CA ARG A 114 0.63 10.56 -11.74
C ARG A 114 1.97 10.00 -12.22
N TYR A 115 2.56 9.12 -11.41
CA TYR A 115 3.69 8.30 -11.82
C TYR A 115 3.19 6.89 -12.17
N PRO A 116 3.70 6.21 -13.21
CA PRO A 116 3.26 4.87 -13.56
C PRO A 116 3.55 3.89 -12.43
N ILE A 117 2.50 3.27 -11.88
CA ILE A 117 2.58 2.20 -10.89
C ILE A 117 2.17 0.91 -11.60
N PRO A 118 3.01 -0.13 -11.63
CA PRO A 118 2.69 -1.38 -12.30
C PRO A 118 1.46 -2.02 -11.66
N ARG A 119 0.61 -2.63 -12.49
CA ARG A 119 -0.56 -3.33 -11.96
C ARG A 119 -0.10 -4.59 -11.26
N ILE A 120 -0.66 -4.87 -10.08
CA ILE A 120 -0.35 -6.07 -9.31
C ILE A 120 -0.43 -7.33 -10.18
N GLN A 121 -1.42 -7.47 -11.06
CA GLN A 121 -1.55 -8.66 -11.91
C GLN A 121 -0.43 -8.80 -12.97
N GLU A 122 0.07 -7.68 -13.52
CA GLU A 122 1.20 -7.70 -14.47
C GLU A 122 2.47 -8.10 -13.74
N THR A 123 2.68 -7.49 -12.57
CA THR A 123 3.74 -7.87 -11.64
C THR A 123 3.64 -9.36 -11.34
N LEU A 124 2.52 -9.85 -10.82
CA LEU A 124 2.35 -11.25 -10.46
C LEU A 124 2.70 -12.21 -11.59
N THR A 125 2.37 -11.89 -12.85
CA THR A 125 2.72 -12.75 -14.01
C THR A 125 4.22 -12.97 -14.15
N GLN A 126 5.06 -12.02 -13.72
CA GLN A 126 6.52 -12.16 -13.70
C GLN A 126 7.02 -13.14 -12.61
N LEU A 127 6.21 -13.47 -11.59
CA LEU A 127 6.52 -14.53 -10.59
C LEU A 127 6.63 -15.91 -11.20
N SER A 128 6.07 -16.14 -12.38
CA SER A 128 5.98 -17.48 -12.98
C SER A 128 7.30 -18.16 -13.29
N LYS A 129 8.39 -17.39 -13.34
CA LYS A 129 9.74 -17.88 -13.67
C LYS A 129 10.57 -18.13 -12.40
N ALA A 130 10.02 -17.85 -11.23
CA ALA A 130 10.72 -17.91 -9.95
C ALA A 130 10.71 -19.32 -9.35
N LYS A 131 11.88 -19.86 -8.99
CA LYS A 131 11.97 -21.09 -8.18
C LYS A 131 11.85 -20.84 -6.67
N TYR A 132 12.54 -19.82 -6.16
CA TYR A 132 12.49 -19.33 -4.78
C TYR A 132 12.13 -17.84 -4.66
N ILE A 133 11.10 -17.51 -3.89
CA ILE A 133 10.61 -16.15 -3.69
C ILE A 133 11.20 -15.58 -2.39
N THR A 134 11.73 -14.36 -2.48
CA THR A 134 12.17 -13.56 -1.34
C THR A 134 11.33 -12.29 -1.27
N SER A 135 10.77 -12.00 -0.10
CA SER A 135 9.99 -10.79 0.18
C SER A 135 10.69 -9.97 1.23
N MET A 136 10.85 -8.66 0.96
CA MET A 136 11.49 -7.71 1.88
C MET A 136 10.59 -6.49 2.09
N ASP A 137 10.33 -6.14 3.35
CA ASP A 137 9.56 -4.95 3.71
C ASP A 137 10.51 -3.79 4.07
N ALA A 138 10.36 -2.67 3.36
CA ALA A 138 11.08 -1.45 3.71
C ALA A 138 10.58 -0.92 5.06
N LEU A 139 11.43 -0.93 6.08
CA LEU A 139 11.08 -0.45 7.41
C LEU A 139 10.59 1.00 7.36
N LYS A 140 9.35 1.26 7.78
CA LYS A 140 8.71 2.59 7.78
C LYS A 140 8.95 3.36 6.46
N GLY A 141 8.81 2.68 5.31
CA GLY A 141 9.27 3.15 3.99
C GLY A 141 8.91 4.60 3.60
N PHE A 142 7.73 5.10 3.96
CA PHE A 142 7.36 6.48 3.68
C PHE A 142 8.21 7.49 4.45
N HIS A 143 8.49 7.25 5.74
CA HIS A 143 9.26 8.16 6.60
C HIS A 143 10.75 8.28 6.26
N LYS A 144 11.23 7.59 5.21
CA LYS A 144 12.59 7.77 4.69
C LYS A 144 12.71 8.97 3.75
N ASN A 145 11.63 9.30 3.06
CA ASN A 145 11.59 10.35 2.07
C ASN A 145 11.56 11.71 2.75
N VAL A 146 12.51 12.57 2.40
CA VAL A 146 12.61 13.93 2.94
C VAL A 146 11.58 14.81 2.26
N LEU A 147 10.88 15.66 3.02
CA LEU A 147 9.96 16.65 2.47
C LEU A 147 10.69 17.97 2.19
N MET A 148 10.36 18.62 1.08
CA MET A 148 10.78 20.00 0.82
C MET A 148 10.18 20.94 1.86
N LEU A 149 10.90 22.01 2.23
CA LEU A 149 10.48 22.95 3.28
C LEU A 149 9.06 23.49 3.07
N LYS A 150 8.70 23.88 1.83
CA LYS A 150 7.35 24.35 1.49
C LYS A 150 6.28 23.29 1.74
N THR A 151 6.58 22.02 1.44
CA THR A 151 5.70 20.88 1.67
C THR A 151 5.54 20.56 3.15
N ARG A 152 6.59 20.73 3.97
CA ARG A 152 6.52 20.56 5.43
C ARG A 152 5.46 21.48 6.04
N LYS A 153 5.41 22.74 5.59
CA LYS A 153 4.42 23.73 6.03
C LYS A 153 2.98 23.32 5.69
N LEU A 154 2.76 22.68 4.53
CA LEU A 154 1.45 22.18 4.11
C LEU A 154 1.00 20.93 4.88
N LEU A 155 1.94 20.15 5.40
CA LEU A 155 1.69 18.89 6.11
C LEU A 155 1.72 19.03 7.63
N ARG A 156 1.59 20.26 8.14
CA ARG A 156 1.52 20.52 9.57
C ARG A 156 0.31 19.85 10.18
N ILE A 157 0.54 19.16 11.30
CA ILE A 157 -0.50 18.55 12.11
C ILE A 157 -0.75 19.39 13.36
N ILE A 158 -1.99 19.35 13.84
CA ILE A 158 -2.40 20.03 15.07
C ILE A 158 -2.95 19.00 16.06
N THR A 159 -2.47 19.08 17.30
CA THR A 159 -2.86 18.21 18.42
C THR A 159 -3.11 19.06 19.67
N HIS A 160 -3.55 18.44 20.77
CA HIS A 160 -3.69 19.13 22.05
C HIS A 160 -2.35 19.59 22.65
N CYS A 161 -1.22 19.03 22.21
CA CYS A 161 0.13 19.42 22.63
C CYS A 161 0.72 20.59 21.81
N GLY A 162 0.05 21.00 20.73
CA GLY A 162 0.48 22.05 19.82
C GLY A 162 0.56 21.61 18.36
N ILE A 163 1.33 22.37 17.58
CA ILE A 163 1.48 22.16 16.14
C ILE A 163 2.84 21.53 15.86
N TYR A 164 2.85 20.53 15.00
CA TYR A 164 4.04 19.81 14.58
C TYR A 164 4.10 19.76 13.06
N GLU A 165 5.31 19.76 12.51
CA GLU A 165 5.52 19.57 11.08
C GLU A 165 6.31 18.31 10.80
N TYR A 166 5.92 17.64 9.71
CA TYR A 166 6.63 16.47 9.22
C TYR A 166 7.88 16.89 8.45
N LEU A 167 9.02 16.33 8.85
CA LEU A 167 10.29 16.43 8.12
C LEU A 167 10.38 15.36 7.03
N ARG A 168 9.63 14.27 7.21
CA ARG A 168 9.61 13.10 6.34
C ARG A 168 8.19 12.80 5.87
N MET A 169 8.05 12.17 4.71
CA MET A 169 6.74 11.86 4.13
C MET A 169 5.87 11.05 5.11
N GLN A 170 4.63 11.51 5.33
CA GLN A 170 3.62 10.85 6.16
C GLN A 170 2.64 10.03 5.32
N PHE A 171 1.91 9.13 5.98
CA PHE A 171 0.82 8.40 5.35
C PHE A 171 -0.36 9.33 5.02
N GLY A 172 -1.16 8.93 4.02
CA GLY A 172 -2.40 9.62 3.67
C GLY A 172 -2.24 10.77 2.67
N ILE A 173 -1.02 11.14 2.27
CA ILE A 173 -0.79 12.10 1.20
C ILE A 173 -1.21 11.48 -0.15
N LYS A 174 -2.02 12.19 -0.92
CA LYS A 174 -2.51 11.76 -2.25
C LYS A 174 -1.41 11.26 -3.19
N ASN A 175 -0.27 11.95 -3.22
CA ASN A 175 0.83 11.68 -4.13
C ASN A 175 1.91 10.74 -3.56
N ALA A 176 1.75 10.24 -2.32
CA ALA A 176 2.77 9.41 -1.67
C ALA A 176 3.10 8.13 -2.46
N PRO A 177 2.13 7.36 -3.01
CA PRO A 177 2.44 6.16 -3.79
C PRO A 177 3.26 6.46 -5.05
N SER A 178 2.94 7.54 -5.77
CA SER A 178 3.63 7.96 -6.98
C SER A 178 5.09 8.37 -6.72
N HIS A 179 5.32 9.15 -5.66
CA HIS A 179 6.68 9.53 -5.23
C HIS A 179 7.48 8.31 -4.79
N TYR A 180 6.87 7.44 -3.99
CA TYR A 180 7.51 6.19 -3.56
C TYR A 180 7.87 5.29 -4.75
N GLN A 181 6.98 5.16 -5.74
CA GLN A 181 7.26 4.37 -6.94
C GLN A 181 8.38 4.98 -7.77
N ARG A 182 8.40 6.31 -7.95
CA ARG A 182 9.50 7.00 -8.65
C ARG A 182 10.83 6.77 -7.95
N MET A 183 10.86 6.91 -6.63
CA MET A 183 12.04 6.63 -5.82
C MET A 183 12.53 5.19 -6.03
N MET A 184 11.64 4.20 -5.95
CA MET A 184 12.00 2.80 -6.18
C MET A 184 12.53 2.56 -7.60
N ASN A 185 11.94 3.18 -8.63
CA ASN A 185 12.42 3.09 -10.01
C ASN A 185 13.82 3.70 -10.18
N SER A 186 14.15 4.76 -9.45
CA SER A 186 15.49 5.37 -9.48
C SER A 186 16.53 4.57 -8.71
N ILE A 187 16.16 3.90 -7.61
CA ILE A 187 17.09 3.03 -6.86
C ILE A 187 17.32 1.73 -7.64
N PHE A 188 16.29 1.21 -8.29
CA PHE A 188 16.31 -0.10 -8.94
C PHE A 188 15.89 -0.09 -10.41
N PRO A 189 16.49 0.76 -11.27
CA PRO A 189 16.09 0.86 -12.66
C PRO A 189 16.25 -0.48 -13.40
N THR A 190 17.40 -1.12 -13.22
CA THR A 190 17.75 -2.39 -13.87
C THR A 190 16.84 -3.52 -13.37
N GLU A 191 16.78 -3.74 -12.06
CA GLU A 191 16.08 -4.88 -11.49
C GLU A 191 14.56 -4.77 -11.62
N LEU A 192 14.00 -3.56 -11.70
CA LEU A 192 12.58 -3.37 -12.02
C LEU A 192 12.33 -3.56 -13.52
N SER A 193 13.24 -3.13 -14.39
CA SER A 193 13.13 -3.37 -15.84
C SER A 193 13.25 -4.86 -16.18
N GLU A 194 14.08 -5.59 -15.44
CA GLU A 194 14.29 -7.03 -15.59
C GLU A 194 13.24 -7.85 -14.80
N GLY A 195 12.42 -7.20 -13.99
CA GLY A 195 11.29 -7.79 -13.25
C GLY A 195 11.65 -8.58 -11.98
N TRP A 196 12.84 -8.39 -11.42
CA TRP A 196 13.36 -9.21 -10.31
C TRP A 196 12.91 -8.69 -8.93
N ILE A 197 12.90 -7.37 -8.68
CA ILE A 197 12.77 -6.85 -7.30
C ILE A 197 11.41 -7.01 -6.66
N ILE A 198 10.35 -7.14 -7.44
CA ILE A 198 9.02 -7.24 -6.84
C ILE A 198 8.78 -8.67 -6.30
N ILE A 199 9.62 -9.64 -6.69
CA ILE A 199 9.11 -10.99 -6.96
C ILE A 199 10.15 -12.09 -6.78
N TYR A 200 11.43 -11.85 -7.07
CA TYR A 200 12.43 -12.92 -7.11
C TYR A 200 13.83 -12.45 -6.78
N ILE A 201 14.43 -13.09 -5.80
CA ILE A 201 15.83 -12.83 -5.46
C ILE A 201 16.49 -14.17 -5.14
N ASP A 202 17.40 -14.60 -6.02
CA ASP A 202 18.45 -15.60 -5.71
C ASP A 202 19.60 -14.93 -4.94
N ASP A 203 20.51 -15.71 -4.37
CA ASP A 203 21.54 -15.17 -3.45
C ASP A 203 22.42 -14.07 -4.10
N ILE A 204 22.75 -14.19 -5.39
CA ILE A 204 23.55 -13.21 -6.16
C ILE A 204 22.76 -11.91 -6.37
N ARG A 205 21.48 -12.02 -6.74
CA ARG A 205 20.60 -10.86 -6.88
C ARG A 205 20.30 -10.24 -5.52
N LEU A 206 20.31 -11.02 -4.43
CA LEU A 206 20.07 -10.52 -3.07
C LEU A 206 21.20 -9.61 -2.65
N ALA A 207 22.44 -10.02 -2.89
CA ALA A 207 23.61 -9.19 -2.65
C ALA A 207 23.49 -7.84 -3.37
N ARG A 208 23.13 -7.82 -4.66
CA ARG A 208 22.94 -6.58 -5.43
C ARG A 208 21.82 -5.69 -4.88
N VAL A 209 20.69 -6.27 -4.48
CA VAL A 209 19.59 -5.50 -3.90
C VAL A 209 20.02 -4.91 -2.56
N LEU A 210 20.63 -5.70 -1.68
CA LEU A 210 21.10 -5.25 -0.37
C LEU A 210 22.25 -4.23 -0.46
N GLU A 211 23.12 -4.35 -1.45
CA GLU A 211 24.15 -3.37 -1.76
C GLU A 211 23.54 -2.00 -2.09
N ARG A 212 22.58 -1.95 -3.03
CA ARG A 212 21.90 -0.71 -3.41
C ARG A 212 21.12 -0.10 -2.25
N VAL A 213 20.41 -0.94 -1.49
CA VAL A 213 19.69 -0.55 -0.27
C VAL A 213 20.63 0.13 0.71
N THR A 214 21.80 -0.49 0.96
CA THR A 214 22.83 0.05 1.86
C THR A 214 23.40 1.36 1.31
N GLY A 215 23.71 1.43 0.00
CA GLY A 215 24.27 2.60 -0.65
C GLY A 215 23.37 3.83 -0.61
N VAL A 216 22.04 3.65 -0.66
CA VAL A 216 21.07 4.75 -0.51
C VAL A 216 20.61 4.98 0.93
N ASN A 217 21.24 4.29 1.90
CA ASN A 217 20.87 4.30 3.31
C ASN A 217 19.38 3.98 3.54
N MET A 218 18.84 3.03 2.78
CA MET A 218 17.52 2.48 3.01
C MET A 218 17.62 1.30 3.99
N LYS A 219 16.69 1.20 4.94
CA LYS A 219 16.65 0.11 5.93
C LYS A 219 15.53 -0.88 5.70
N ILE A 220 15.80 -2.17 5.82
CA ILE A 220 14.83 -3.26 5.65
C ILE A 220 14.44 -3.81 7.03
N SER A 221 13.17 -4.15 7.20
CA SER A 221 12.67 -4.77 8.43
C SER A 221 12.93 -6.27 8.39
N LEU A 222 13.98 -6.74 9.08
CA LEU A 222 14.34 -8.16 9.08
C LEU A 222 13.19 -9.06 9.57
N LYS A 223 12.45 -8.61 10.60
CA LYS A 223 11.29 -9.33 11.16
C LYS A 223 10.16 -9.59 10.16
N LYS A 224 10.08 -8.78 9.11
CA LYS A 224 9.03 -8.88 8.07
C LYS A 224 9.55 -9.45 6.75
N CYS A 225 10.83 -9.81 6.68
CA CYS A 225 11.40 -10.44 5.51
C CYS A 225 11.15 -11.95 5.53
N ASN A 226 10.99 -12.51 4.33
CA ASN A 226 10.92 -13.95 4.10
C ASN A 226 11.91 -14.24 2.98
N PHE A 227 12.88 -15.13 3.21
CA PHE A 227 13.95 -15.42 2.25
C PHE A 227 13.83 -16.83 1.70
N GLY A 228 13.89 -16.97 0.37
CA GLY A 228 14.06 -18.26 -0.30
C GLY A 228 12.90 -19.25 -0.15
N PHE A 229 11.65 -18.78 -0.12
CA PHE A 229 10.48 -19.65 0.01
C PHE A 229 9.97 -20.13 -1.36
N GLU A 230 9.60 -21.40 -1.49
CA GLU A 230 8.97 -21.93 -2.71
C GLU A 230 7.55 -21.38 -2.90
N GLU A 231 6.86 -21.10 -1.78
CA GLU A 231 5.54 -20.47 -1.77
C GLU A 231 5.50 -19.27 -0.83
N LEU A 232 4.95 -18.16 -1.28
CA LEU A 232 4.81 -16.95 -0.47
C LEU A 232 3.45 -16.30 -0.64
N LYS A 233 2.85 -15.87 0.48
CA LYS A 233 1.66 -15.02 0.49
C LYS A 233 2.06 -13.59 0.13
N ALA A 234 1.88 -13.19 -1.12
CA ALA A 234 2.21 -11.86 -1.62
C ALA A 234 1.00 -11.22 -2.30
N LEU A 235 0.77 -9.92 -2.06
CA LEU A 235 -0.22 -9.12 -2.78
C LEU A 235 -1.61 -9.79 -2.90
N ARG A 236 -2.10 -10.37 -1.78
CA ARG A 236 -3.40 -11.07 -1.68
C ARG A 236 -3.52 -12.37 -2.50
N HIS A 237 -2.41 -12.91 -2.98
CA HIS A 237 -2.34 -14.20 -3.66
C HIS A 237 -1.36 -15.12 -2.94
N ILE A 238 -1.55 -16.42 -3.11
CA ILE A 238 -0.51 -17.41 -2.84
C ILE A 238 0.22 -17.61 -4.16
N SER A 239 1.50 -17.27 -4.18
CA SER A 239 2.37 -17.54 -5.32
C SER A 239 3.27 -18.71 -4.96
N SER A 240 3.13 -19.80 -5.68
CA SER A 240 4.11 -20.89 -5.81
C SER A 240 4.68 -20.78 -7.21
N GLY A 241 5.97 -21.08 -7.44
CA GLY A 241 6.71 -20.68 -8.66
C GLY A 241 5.98 -20.68 -10.02
N LEU A 242 5.01 -21.58 -10.25
CA LEU A 242 4.23 -21.69 -11.50
C LEU A 242 2.73 -21.33 -11.39
N ILE A 243 2.25 -20.98 -10.21
CA ILE A 243 0.82 -20.97 -9.86
C ILE A 243 0.42 -19.70 -9.12
N LEU A 244 -0.66 -19.05 -9.57
CA LEU A 244 -1.40 -18.06 -8.78
C LEU A 244 -2.65 -18.67 -8.18
N GLY A 245 -2.74 -18.65 -6.86
CA GLY A 245 -3.94 -18.97 -6.10
C GLY A 245 -4.52 -17.74 -5.39
N ILE A 246 -5.82 -17.77 -5.12
CA ILE A 246 -6.50 -16.78 -4.26
C ILE A 246 -6.14 -17.05 -2.80
N ASP A 247 -5.84 -16.00 -2.02
CA ASP A 247 -5.64 -16.14 -0.57
C ASP A 247 -6.95 -16.52 0.14
N LYS A 248 -7.05 -17.79 0.56
CA LYS A 248 -8.25 -18.38 1.18
C LYS A 248 -8.73 -17.61 2.41
N ASN A 249 -7.82 -17.05 3.21
CA ASN A 249 -8.18 -16.26 4.40
C ASN A 249 -8.96 -14.99 4.03
N LYS A 250 -8.69 -14.41 2.85
CA LYS A 250 -9.41 -13.23 2.35
C LYS A 250 -10.75 -13.58 1.69
N VAL A 251 -10.86 -14.78 1.13
CA VAL A 251 -12.15 -15.29 0.64
C VAL A 251 -13.07 -15.57 1.82
N GLU A 252 -12.58 -16.19 2.89
CA GLU A 252 -13.34 -16.44 4.12
C GLU A 252 -13.92 -15.16 4.74
N GLU A 253 -13.15 -14.07 4.79
CA GLU A 253 -13.65 -12.76 5.25
C GLU A 253 -14.84 -12.24 4.42
N VAL A 254 -14.92 -12.60 3.13
CA VAL A 254 -16.05 -12.24 2.26
C VAL A 254 -17.20 -13.23 2.40
N LEU A 255 -16.91 -14.51 2.63
CA LEU A 255 -17.93 -15.52 2.90
C LEU A 255 -18.68 -15.27 4.20
N LEU A 256 -18.04 -14.70 5.21
CA LEU A 256 -18.67 -14.40 6.49
C LEU A 256 -19.57 -13.15 6.46
N LYS A 257 -19.54 -12.37 5.37
CA LYS A 257 -20.37 -11.17 5.25
C LYS A 257 -21.81 -11.52 4.90
N PRO A 258 -22.79 -10.83 5.51
CA PRO A 258 -24.18 -10.96 5.10
C PRO A 258 -24.36 -10.48 3.65
N ILE A 259 -25.49 -10.86 3.04
CA ILE A 259 -25.90 -10.36 1.72
C ILE A 259 -25.91 -8.82 1.77
N PRO A 260 -25.34 -8.13 0.77
CA PRO A 260 -25.32 -6.67 0.72
C PRO A 260 -26.71 -6.06 0.90
N GLN A 261 -26.82 -5.09 1.80
CA GLN A 261 -28.07 -4.38 2.11
C GLN A 261 -28.14 -2.98 1.51
N ASN A 262 -27.04 -2.52 0.87
CA ASN A 262 -26.98 -1.21 0.24
C ASN A 262 -25.97 -1.16 -0.91
N LYS A 263 -26.04 -0.07 -1.71
CA LYS A 263 -25.13 0.18 -2.84
C LYS A 263 -23.65 0.15 -2.46
N ARG A 264 -23.30 0.67 -1.28
CA ARG A 264 -21.91 0.73 -0.81
C ARG A 264 -21.34 -0.68 -0.57
N GLU A 265 -22.14 -1.56 0.02
CA GLU A 265 -21.75 -2.94 0.28
C GLU A 265 -21.61 -3.75 -1.01
N ILE A 266 -22.55 -3.63 -1.96
CA ILE A 266 -22.43 -4.34 -3.24
C ILE A 266 -21.24 -3.81 -4.06
N MET A 267 -20.99 -2.50 -4.07
CA MET A 267 -19.80 -1.93 -4.71
C MET A 267 -18.50 -2.45 -4.07
N SER A 268 -18.48 -2.59 -2.74
CA SER A 268 -17.34 -3.16 -2.03
C SER A 268 -17.12 -4.63 -2.39
N PHE A 269 -18.19 -5.42 -2.47
CA PHE A 269 -18.13 -6.82 -2.90
C PHE A 269 -17.66 -6.93 -4.36
N LEU A 270 -18.26 -6.14 -5.25
CA LEU A 270 -17.94 -6.13 -6.67
C LEU A 270 -16.49 -5.74 -6.93
N GLY A 271 -15.97 -4.75 -6.20
CA GLY A 271 -14.55 -4.38 -6.24
C GLY A 271 -13.62 -5.50 -5.79
N PHE A 272 -14.02 -6.28 -4.76
CA PHE A 272 -13.28 -7.46 -4.32
C PHE A 272 -13.32 -8.59 -5.36
N ALA A 273 -14.51 -8.95 -5.85
CA ALA A 273 -14.66 -10.05 -6.81
C ALA A 273 -13.99 -9.72 -8.16
N SER A 274 -14.10 -8.45 -8.61
CA SER A 274 -13.43 -7.96 -9.83
C SER A 274 -11.90 -8.08 -9.76
N TYR A 275 -11.30 -7.93 -8.57
CA TYR A 275 -9.86 -8.14 -8.39
C TYR A 275 -9.42 -9.57 -8.76
N TYR A 276 -10.27 -10.57 -8.49
CA TYR A 276 -10.04 -11.98 -8.80
C TYR A 276 -10.75 -12.48 -10.06
N ARG A 277 -11.33 -11.60 -10.88
CA ARG A 277 -12.16 -11.99 -12.05
C ARG A 277 -11.50 -12.96 -13.02
N LYS A 278 -10.16 -12.99 -13.11
CA LYS A 278 -9.41 -13.95 -13.94
C LYS A 278 -9.66 -15.42 -13.54
N HIS A 279 -9.96 -15.67 -12.27
CA HIS A 279 -10.26 -17.00 -11.73
C HIS A 279 -11.75 -17.35 -11.84
N LEU A 280 -12.60 -16.37 -12.18
CA LEU A 280 -14.05 -16.51 -12.16
C LEU A 280 -14.56 -16.61 -13.59
N LYS A 281 -14.94 -17.82 -14.00
CA LYS A 281 -15.57 -18.05 -15.30
C LYS A 281 -16.84 -17.21 -15.42
N ASP A 282 -17.03 -16.58 -16.57
CA ASP A 282 -18.23 -15.79 -16.92
C ASP A 282 -18.54 -14.65 -15.94
N PHE A 283 -17.51 -14.10 -15.27
CA PHE A 283 -17.65 -13.05 -14.26
C PHE A 283 -18.46 -11.85 -14.76
N GLU A 284 -18.21 -11.38 -15.99
CA GLU A 284 -18.90 -10.22 -16.56
C GLU A 284 -20.40 -10.47 -16.73
N ILE A 285 -20.81 -11.71 -17.03
CA ILE A 285 -22.23 -12.11 -17.13
C ILE A 285 -22.86 -12.09 -15.73
N LEU A 286 -22.20 -12.70 -14.75
CA LEU A 286 -22.68 -12.76 -13.37
C LEU A 286 -22.74 -11.37 -12.70
N ALA A 287 -21.78 -10.50 -13.02
CA ALA A 287 -21.67 -9.17 -12.44
C ALA A 287 -22.53 -8.10 -13.13
N LYS A 288 -23.07 -8.38 -14.32
CA LYS A 288 -23.86 -7.44 -15.15
C LYS A 288 -24.98 -6.76 -14.37
N SER A 289 -25.75 -7.55 -13.62
CA SER A 289 -26.89 -7.03 -12.83
C SER A 289 -26.43 -6.17 -11.65
N PHE A 290 -25.23 -6.41 -11.10
CA PHE A 290 -24.64 -5.60 -10.03
C PHE A 290 -24.17 -4.24 -10.52
N TYR A 291 -23.56 -4.17 -11.71
CA TYR A 291 -23.19 -2.89 -12.30
C TYR A 291 -24.40 -1.97 -12.47
N ARG A 292 -25.56 -2.52 -12.85
CA ARG A 292 -26.81 -1.76 -13.00
C ARG A 292 -27.32 -1.17 -11.69
N ILE A 293 -27.32 -1.94 -10.59
CA ILE A 293 -27.80 -1.41 -9.29
C ILE A 293 -26.80 -0.47 -8.59
N CYS A 294 -25.54 -0.48 -9.04
CA CYS A 294 -24.53 0.47 -8.56
C CYS A 294 -24.74 1.87 -9.14
N ASP A 295 -25.54 2.03 -10.20
CA ASP A 295 -25.86 3.34 -10.75
C ASP A 295 -26.65 4.20 -9.75
N GLN A 296 -26.41 5.51 -9.73
CA GLN A 296 -27.01 6.42 -8.75
C GLN A 296 -28.53 6.48 -8.88
N GLN A 297 -29.07 6.38 -10.10
CA GLN A 297 -30.49 6.54 -10.39
C GLN A 297 -31.29 5.24 -10.17
N THR A 298 -30.62 4.10 -10.03
CA THR A 298 -31.29 2.80 -9.87
C THR A 298 -31.63 2.52 -8.41
N VAL A 299 -32.82 2.04 -8.09
CA VAL A 299 -33.18 1.62 -6.72
C VAL A 299 -32.37 0.39 -6.32
N PHE A 300 -31.86 0.37 -5.08
CA PHE A 300 -31.16 -0.79 -4.58
C PHE A 300 -32.17 -1.88 -4.20
N GLU A 301 -32.05 -3.03 -4.87
CA GLU A 301 -32.87 -4.21 -4.58
C GLU A 301 -32.04 -5.48 -4.89
N MET A 302 -32.07 -6.43 -3.96
CA MET A 302 -31.48 -7.76 -4.13
C MET A 302 -32.57 -8.74 -4.59
N THR A 303 -32.89 -8.72 -5.89
CA THR A 303 -33.80 -9.69 -6.49
C THR A 303 -33.25 -11.11 -6.38
N GLN A 304 -34.11 -12.12 -6.57
CA GLN A 304 -33.71 -13.53 -6.58
C GLN A 304 -32.54 -13.79 -7.55
N GLU A 305 -32.61 -13.23 -8.77
CA GLU A 305 -31.52 -13.31 -9.76
C GLU A 305 -30.18 -12.77 -9.23
N ARG A 306 -30.20 -11.63 -8.52
CA ARG A 306 -29.00 -11.00 -7.96
C ARG A 306 -28.44 -11.76 -6.76
N ILE A 307 -29.31 -12.35 -5.95
CA ILE A 307 -28.91 -13.23 -4.84
C ILE A 307 -28.23 -14.47 -5.42
N GLU A 308 -28.81 -15.09 -6.45
CA GLU A 308 -28.21 -16.24 -7.12
C GLU A 308 -26.85 -15.91 -7.77
N ALA A 309 -26.75 -14.76 -8.45
CA ALA A 309 -25.47 -14.29 -9.00
C ALA A 309 -24.43 -14.05 -7.90
N TYR A 310 -24.85 -13.52 -6.75
CA TYR A 310 -23.99 -13.25 -5.59
C TYR A 310 -23.43 -14.55 -5.03
N GLU A 311 -24.28 -15.55 -4.81
CA GLU A 311 -23.86 -16.87 -4.33
C GLU A 311 -23.00 -17.61 -5.35
N LYS A 312 -23.30 -17.51 -6.66
CA LYS A 312 -22.45 -18.08 -7.72
C LYS A 312 -21.04 -17.50 -7.69
N ILE A 313 -20.91 -16.17 -7.57
CA ILE A 313 -19.59 -15.52 -7.47
C ILE A 313 -18.88 -15.93 -6.16
N ARG A 314 -19.59 -16.00 -5.03
CA ARG A 314 -19.01 -16.47 -3.76
C ARG A 314 -18.47 -17.89 -3.86
N LYS A 315 -19.26 -18.81 -4.42
CA LYS A 315 -18.85 -20.20 -4.63
C LYS A 315 -17.67 -20.31 -5.60
N ALA A 316 -17.70 -19.54 -6.69
CA ALA A 316 -16.59 -19.51 -7.63
C ALA A 316 -15.30 -18.94 -7.01
N LEU A 317 -15.37 -18.01 -6.05
CA LEU A 317 -14.21 -17.53 -5.31
C LEU A 317 -13.60 -18.59 -4.38
N THR A 318 -14.41 -19.54 -3.86
CA THR A 318 -13.92 -20.64 -3.01
C THR A 318 -13.38 -21.82 -3.80
N GLU A 319 -13.99 -22.10 -4.94
CA GLU A 319 -13.65 -23.22 -5.82
C GLU A 319 -12.71 -22.80 -6.96
N ALA A 320 -12.26 -21.54 -6.93
CA ALA A 320 -11.43 -20.93 -7.96
C ALA A 320 -10.24 -21.82 -8.32
N PRO A 321 -10.09 -22.21 -9.60
CA PRO A 321 -8.96 -22.98 -10.01
C PRO A 321 -7.68 -22.16 -9.86
N LEU A 322 -6.59 -22.90 -9.64
CA LEU A 322 -5.24 -22.39 -9.75
C LEU A 322 -5.00 -21.97 -11.19
N LEU A 323 -4.60 -20.71 -11.40
CA LEU A 323 -4.22 -20.25 -12.73
C LEU A 323 -2.76 -20.56 -12.95
N LEU A 324 -2.51 -21.36 -13.98
CA LEU A 324 -1.17 -21.51 -14.54
C LEU A 324 -0.78 -20.20 -15.22
N MET A 325 0.46 -19.82 -15.00
CA MET A 325 1.01 -18.65 -15.63
C MET A 325 1.34 -18.92 -17.10
N PRO A 326 1.30 -17.89 -17.96
CA PRO A 326 1.59 -18.06 -19.38
C PRO A 326 3.05 -18.49 -19.60
N ASP A 327 3.23 -19.62 -20.29
CA ASP A 327 4.52 -20.02 -20.87
C ASP A 327 4.56 -19.57 -22.33
N TRP A 328 5.41 -18.57 -22.59
CA TRP A 328 5.56 -17.96 -23.92
C TRP A 328 6.27 -18.86 -24.93
N ASN A 329 6.83 -19.99 -24.48
CA ASN A 329 7.45 -20.98 -25.37
C ASN A 329 6.45 -22.01 -25.91
N ILE A 330 5.20 -21.97 -25.46
CA ILE A 330 4.14 -22.92 -25.83
C ILE A 330 3.05 -22.16 -26.59
N PRO A 331 2.46 -22.73 -27.66
CA PRO A 331 1.34 -22.10 -28.35
C PRO A 331 0.12 -21.94 -27.43
N PHE A 332 -0.45 -20.74 -27.41
CA PHE A 332 -1.69 -20.45 -26.68
C PHE A 332 -2.92 -20.94 -27.45
N LYS A 333 -3.89 -21.50 -26.73
CA LYS A 333 -5.22 -21.80 -27.25
C LYS A 333 -6.24 -20.84 -26.65
N PHE A 334 -7.00 -20.17 -27.51
CA PHE A 334 -8.03 -19.23 -27.10
C PHE A 334 -9.40 -19.79 -27.48
N TYR A 335 -10.26 -20.00 -26.49
CA TYR A 335 -11.63 -20.46 -26.70
C TYR A 335 -12.58 -19.30 -26.40
N THR A 336 -13.44 -18.99 -27.34
CA THR A 336 -14.42 -17.90 -27.23
C THR A 336 -15.83 -18.43 -27.35
N ASP A 337 -16.71 -17.89 -26.52
CA ASP A 337 -18.16 -18.06 -26.61
C ASP A 337 -18.79 -16.68 -26.41
N ALA A 338 -19.87 -16.37 -27.13
CA ALA A 338 -20.54 -15.08 -27.10
C ALA A 338 -22.03 -15.30 -26.83
N TYR A 339 -22.52 -14.69 -25.75
CA TYR A 339 -23.91 -14.80 -25.28
C TYR A 339 -24.64 -13.46 -25.32
#